data_AF-A0A526V5Z5-F1
#
_entry.id   AF-A0A526V5Z5-F1
#
_cell.length_a   1.000
_cell.length_b   1.000
_cell.length_c   1.000
_cell.angle_alpha   90.00
_cell.angle_beta   90.00
_cell.angle_gamma   90.00
#
_symmetry.space_group_name_H-M   'P 1'
#
loop_
_entity.id
_entity.type
_entity.pdbx_description
1 polymer ?
#
loop_
_entity_poly.entity_id
_entity_poly.type
_entity_poly.pdbx_seq_one_letter_code
_entity_poly.pdbx_strand_id
1 'polypeptide(L)'
;MSGYVAGDLLTQDSGRTEGISTDTSFNGAKIWITSDGRVGYDAATLSAAFKTQLQSLNAGQYLTDTFIYSIRLGNGTLSWATATVQFAGTNDAAVITGTSTANLTETDAAQNTGGTLSATDVDSSAAFVVQTNVAGSNGHGTFSIDAAGVWTYTMNDAHDEFVGGTTYTDSITVATADGTSQLITVSILGTNDAAVITGTSTANLTE
;
A
#
# COMPACT_ATOMS: atom_id res chain seq x y z
N MET A 1 9.86 28.35 22.65
CA MET A 1 11.00 27.45 22.33
C MET A 1 11.73 27.19 23.63
N SER A 2 11.41 26.07 24.29
CA SER A 2 12.12 25.68 25.51
C SER A 2 13.48 25.13 25.10
N GLY A 3 14.55 25.70 25.64
CA GLY A 3 15.93 25.37 25.27
C GLY A 3 16.23 23.90 25.54
N TYR A 4 16.65 23.19 24.50
CA TYR A 4 17.34 21.92 24.64
C TYR A 4 18.62 22.18 25.44
N VAL A 5 18.71 21.64 26.65
CA VAL A 5 19.96 21.57 27.41
C VAL A 5 20.57 20.24 27.04
N ALA A 6 21.71 20.26 26.36
CA ALA A 6 22.41 19.04 25.98
C ALA A 6 22.60 18.15 27.22
N GLY A 7 22.15 16.90 27.14
CA GLY A 7 22.38 15.90 28.18
C GLY A 7 23.87 15.81 28.46
N ASP A 8 24.24 16.07 29.70
CA ASP A 8 25.61 16.17 30.15
C ASP A 8 26.13 14.74 30.38
N LEU A 9 26.56 14.07 29.30
CA LEU A 9 27.18 12.73 29.35
C LEU A 9 28.58 12.79 30.01
N LEU A 10 28.70 13.40 31.20
CA LEU A 10 29.96 13.56 31.95
C LEU A 10 30.23 12.44 32.94
N THR A 11 29.21 11.67 33.32
CA THR A 11 29.40 10.46 34.11
C THR A 11 29.68 9.29 33.19
N GLN A 12 30.97 8.93 33.07
CA GLN A 12 31.41 7.70 32.44
C GLN A 12 30.76 6.52 33.18
N ASP A 13 29.90 5.76 32.49
CA ASP A 13 29.29 4.54 33.04
C ASP A 13 30.38 3.47 33.20
N SER A 14 30.95 3.46 34.41
CA SER A 14 32.05 2.59 34.79
C SER A 14 31.55 1.19 35.18
N GLY A 15 30.23 0.96 35.20
CA GLY A 15 29.59 -0.20 35.82
C GLY A 15 29.26 -1.37 34.89
N ARG A 16 29.35 -1.21 33.56
CA ARG A 16 28.97 -2.26 32.57
C ARG A 16 27.54 -2.81 32.73
N THR A 17 26.63 -2.04 33.30
CA THR A 17 25.21 -2.41 33.32
C THR A 17 24.50 -1.50 32.34
N GLU A 18 23.84 -2.05 31.33
CA GLU A 18 23.00 -1.27 30.43
C GLU A 18 22.07 -0.35 31.24
N GLY A 19 22.34 0.95 31.24
CA GLY A 19 21.29 1.95 31.42
C GLY A 19 21.09 2.60 32.80
N ILE A 20 22.11 3.25 33.36
CA ILE A 20 21.90 4.21 34.48
C ILE A 20 21.70 5.65 33.99
N SER A 21 22.13 6.02 32.76
CA SER A 21 21.88 7.37 32.23
C SER A 21 20.38 7.62 32.03
N THR A 22 19.91 8.78 32.50
CA THR A 22 18.57 9.33 32.22
C THR A 22 18.57 10.25 31.01
N ASP A 23 19.71 10.40 30.34
CA ASP A 23 19.84 11.26 29.18
C ASP A 23 19.09 10.68 27.99
N THR A 24 18.53 11.59 27.21
CA THR A 24 17.82 11.26 25.99
C THR A 24 18.31 12.10 24.82
N SER A 25 18.18 11.53 23.63
CA SER A 25 18.32 12.26 22.39
C SER A 25 17.21 13.29 22.20
N PHE A 26 17.33 14.10 21.15
CA PHE A 26 16.30 15.08 20.80
C PHE A 26 14.90 14.44 20.63
N ASN A 27 14.83 13.24 20.06
CA ASN A 27 13.56 12.54 19.85
C ASN A 27 13.20 11.51 20.96
N GLY A 28 13.94 11.50 22.07
CA GLY A 28 13.59 10.74 23.28
C GLY A 28 14.21 9.34 23.39
N ALA A 29 15.09 8.94 22.48
CA ALA A 29 15.85 7.70 22.63
C ALA A 29 16.81 7.81 23.82
N LYS A 30 16.89 6.77 24.65
CA LYS A 30 17.83 6.71 25.77
C LYS A 30 19.23 6.57 25.19
N ILE A 31 20.15 7.37 25.71
CA ILE A 31 21.55 7.38 25.26
C ILE A 31 22.48 7.13 26.45
N TRP A 32 23.59 6.44 26.21
CA TRP A 32 24.60 6.19 27.24
C TRP A 32 25.97 5.97 26.61
N ILE A 33 27.04 6.06 27.39
CA ILE A 33 28.38 5.62 26.97
C ILE A 33 28.66 4.28 27.65
N THR A 34 29.01 3.25 26.88
CA THR A 34 29.40 1.95 27.41
C THR A 34 30.85 1.98 27.94
N SER A 35 31.20 1.01 28.78
CA SER A 35 32.54 0.90 29.39
C SER A 35 33.72 0.81 28.40
N ASP A 36 33.46 0.40 27.15
CA ASP A 36 34.44 0.34 26.06
C ASP A 36 34.49 1.65 25.25
N GLY A 37 33.81 2.71 25.71
CA GLY A 37 33.82 4.04 25.13
C GLY A 37 32.90 4.21 23.92
N ARG A 38 32.02 3.25 23.64
CA ARG A 38 31.02 3.37 22.56
C ARG A 38 29.78 4.09 23.05
N VAL A 39 29.02 4.63 22.11
CA VAL A 39 27.75 5.29 22.35
C VAL A 39 26.62 4.29 22.15
N GLY A 40 25.81 4.08 23.19
CA GLY A 40 24.56 3.33 23.13
C GLY A 40 23.37 4.24 22.77
N TYR A 41 22.41 3.68 22.04
CA TYR A 41 21.20 4.34 21.60
C TYR A 41 20.05 3.33 21.61
N ASP A 42 19.03 3.57 22.43
CA ASP A 42 17.85 2.71 22.51
C ASP A 42 16.67 3.32 21.75
N ALA A 43 16.44 2.82 20.54
CA ALA A 43 15.32 3.23 19.71
C ALA A 43 13.95 2.88 20.33
N ALA A 44 13.88 1.90 21.24
CA ALA A 44 12.62 1.49 21.85
C ALA A 44 12.02 2.58 22.74
N THR A 45 12.83 3.47 23.31
CA THR A 45 12.36 4.58 24.15
C THR A 45 12.03 5.85 23.39
N LEU A 46 12.19 5.85 22.05
CA LEU A 46 11.81 7.00 21.22
C LEU A 46 10.40 7.49 21.57
N SER A 47 10.23 8.81 21.55
CA SER A 47 8.96 9.44 21.86
C SER A 47 7.86 8.94 20.93
N ALA A 48 6.63 8.84 21.44
CA ALA A 48 5.47 8.43 20.64
C ALA A 48 5.29 9.33 19.42
N ALA A 49 5.51 10.65 19.57
CA ALA A 49 5.42 11.61 18.49
C ALA A 49 6.42 11.32 17.35
N PHE A 50 7.68 11.02 17.68
CA PHE A 50 8.67 10.69 16.66
C PHE A 50 8.37 9.33 16.00
N LYS A 51 7.90 8.35 16.78
CA LYS A 51 7.45 7.05 16.21
C LYS A 51 6.31 7.24 15.21
N THR A 52 5.33 8.10 15.48
CA THR A 52 4.29 8.43 14.51
C THR A 52 4.86 9.05 13.24
N GLN A 53 5.84 9.95 13.35
CA GLN A 53 6.49 10.53 12.17
C GLN A 53 7.26 9.47 11.36
N LEU A 54 7.92 8.53 12.03
CA LEU A 54 8.61 7.41 11.36
C LEU A 54 7.64 6.52 10.57
N GLN A 55 6.41 6.33 11.05
CA GLN A 55 5.37 5.54 10.36
C GLN A 55 4.79 6.22 9.11
N SER A 56 5.09 7.50 8.89
CA SER A 56 4.63 8.22 7.70
C SER A 56 5.75 8.42 6.67
N LEU A 57 6.89 7.75 6.84
CA LEU A 57 8.01 7.88 5.91
C LEU A 57 7.88 6.91 4.74
N ASN A 58 7.75 7.48 3.54
CA ASN A 58 7.82 6.74 2.29
C ASN A 58 9.21 6.16 2.06
N ALA A 59 9.31 5.16 1.17
CA ALA A 59 10.59 4.65 0.71
C ALA A 59 11.50 5.76 0.16
N GLY A 60 12.74 5.81 0.65
CA GLY A 60 13.74 6.83 0.28
C GLY A 60 13.66 8.13 1.07
N GLN A 61 12.64 8.33 1.90
CA GLN A 61 12.61 9.40 2.89
C GLN A 61 13.42 9.01 4.12
N TYR A 62 13.88 10.01 4.87
CA TYR A 62 14.58 9.78 6.12
C TYR A 62 14.25 10.85 7.17
N LEU A 63 14.26 10.43 8.43
CA LEU A 63 14.33 11.32 9.58
C LEU A 63 15.62 11.08 10.34
N THR A 64 16.06 12.09 11.07
CA THR A 64 17.26 12.00 11.89
C THR A 64 16.93 12.27 13.34
N ASP A 65 17.59 11.55 14.23
CA ASP A 65 17.71 11.90 15.63
C ASP A 65 19.14 12.30 15.95
N THR A 66 19.29 13.29 16.83
CA THR A 66 20.60 13.86 17.15
C THR A 66 20.76 14.02 18.65
N PHE A 67 22.00 13.87 19.09
CA PHE A 67 22.39 14.13 20.47
C PHE A 67 23.87 14.47 20.54
N ILE A 68 24.23 15.20 21.58
CA ILE A 68 25.62 15.58 21.86
C ILE A 68 26.15 14.66 22.94
N TYR A 69 27.39 14.20 22.78
CA TYR A 69 28.10 13.45 23.81
C TYR A 69 29.50 14.02 24.02
N SER A 70 30.12 13.69 25.15
CA SER A 70 31.51 14.05 25.42
C SER A 70 32.33 12.83 25.84
N ILE A 71 33.63 12.86 25.57
CA ILE A 71 34.60 11.86 26.03
C ILE A 71 35.65 12.58 26.88
N ARG A 72 36.01 12.00 28.02
CA ARG A 72 37.12 12.47 28.84
C ARG A 72 38.45 11.96 28.29
N LEU A 73 39.36 12.89 27.99
CA LEU A 73 40.72 12.61 27.52
C LEU A 73 41.64 12.27 28.70
N GLY A 74 42.80 11.66 28.42
CA GLY A 74 43.78 11.26 29.45
C GLY A 74 44.38 12.41 30.26
N ASN A 75 44.25 13.65 29.78
CA ASN A 75 44.63 14.87 30.50
C ASN A 75 43.50 15.45 31.38
N GLY A 76 42.34 14.78 31.45
CA GLY A 76 41.18 15.21 32.23
C GLY A 76 40.25 16.23 31.54
N THR A 77 40.55 16.66 30.32
CA THR A 77 39.67 17.54 29.52
C THR A 77 38.55 16.75 28.86
N LEU A 78 37.42 17.40 28.58
CA LEU A 78 36.30 16.83 27.82
C LEU A 78 36.37 17.25 26.35
N SER A 79 36.16 16.30 25.46
CA SER A 79 35.99 16.54 24.02
C SER A 79 34.55 16.25 23.62
N TRP A 80 33.90 17.20 22.97
CA TRP A 80 32.48 17.12 22.60
C TRP A 80 32.32 16.70 21.15
N ALA A 81 31.27 15.94 20.86
CA ALA A 81 30.89 15.51 19.52
C ALA A 81 29.37 15.37 19.40
N THR A 82 28.87 15.39 18.17
CA THR A 82 27.46 15.14 17.87
C THR A 82 27.33 13.79 17.21
N ALA A 83 26.40 12.98 17.72
CA ALA A 83 25.94 11.77 17.06
C ALA A 83 24.66 12.08 16.28
N THR A 84 24.55 11.49 15.08
CA THR A 84 23.34 11.55 14.25
C THR A 84 22.95 10.13 13.88
N VAL A 85 21.72 9.77 14.18
CA VAL A 85 21.10 8.50 13.79
C VAL A 85 20.11 8.81 12.68
N GLN A 86 20.26 8.14 11.53
CA GLN A 86 19.34 8.29 10.40
C GLN A 86 18.41 7.08 10.33
N PHE A 87 17.11 7.36 10.18
CA PHE A 87 16.05 6.39 9.99
C PHE A 87 15.56 6.49 8.56
N ALA A 88 15.71 5.42 7.78
CA ALA A 88 15.13 5.35 6.44
C ALA A 88 13.68 4.84 6.52
N GLY A 89 12.79 5.48 5.78
CA GLY A 89 11.43 5.01 5.58
C GLY A 89 11.37 3.75 4.72
N THR A 90 10.37 2.93 4.96
CA THR A 90 9.97 1.80 4.14
C THR A 90 8.51 2.00 3.76
N ASN A 91 8.16 1.72 2.51
CA ASN A 91 6.77 1.85 2.06
C ASN A 91 5.89 0.81 2.77
N ASP A 92 4.87 1.27 3.49
CA ASP A 92 3.76 0.48 3.96
C ASP A 92 2.74 0.30 2.83
N ALA A 93 2.32 -0.92 2.56
CA ALA A 93 1.35 -1.17 1.50
C ALA A 93 -0.02 -0.61 1.90
N ALA A 94 -0.71 0.04 0.96
CA ALA A 94 -2.10 0.45 1.14
C ALA A 94 -3.01 -0.74 1.55
N VAL A 95 -4.10 -0.43 2.24
CA VAL A 95 -5.16 -1.39 2.57
C VAL A 95 -6.36 -1.12 1.67
N ILE A 96 -6.65 -2.05 0.75
CA ILE A 96 -7.77 -1.95 -0.20
C ILE A 96 -8.97 -2.77 0.31
N THR A 97 -10.16 -2.17 0.28
CA THR A 97 -11.44 -2.75 0.69
C THR A 97 -12.56 -2.39 -0.31
N GLY A 98 -13.77 -2.91 -0.11
CA GLY A 98 -14.94 -2.60 -0.93
C GLY A 98 -15.36 -3.73 -1.85
N THR A 99 -16.05 -3.39 -2.93
CA THR A 99 -16.61 -4.37 -3.88
C THR A 99 -15.64 -4.56 -5.05
N SER A 100 -14.99 -5.72 -5.12
CA SER A 100 -14.08 -6.09 -6.22
C SER A 100 -14.66 -7.15 -7.15
N THR A 101 -15.93 -7.50 -6.99
CA THR A 101 -16.59 -8.51 -7.83
C THR A 101 -18.00 -8.07 -8.22
N ALA A 102 -18.43 -8.49 -9.39
CA ALA A 102 -19.82 -8.38 -9.82
C ALA A 102 -20.24 -9.62 -10.62
N ASN A 103 -21.54 -9.90 -10.61
CA ASN A 103 -22.13 -10.98 -11.39
C ASN A 103 -23.15 -10.40 -12.37
N LEU A 104 -23.17 -10.98 -13.56
CA LEU A 104 -24.13 -10.71 -14.62
C LEU A 104 -24.72 -12.04 -15.09
N THR A 105 -25.91 -11.95 -15.65
CA THR A 105 -26.52 -13.02 -16.44
C THR A 105 -26.70 -12.44 -17.83
N GLU A 106 -26.24 -13.15 -18.84
CA GLU A 106 -26.34 -12.76 -20.25
C GLU A 106 -27.84 -12.60 -20.66
N THR A 107 -28.15 -11.63 -21.56
CA THR A 107 -29.54 -11.22 -21.89
C THR A 107 -29.76 -10.73 -23.34
N ASP A 108 -29.16 -11.34 -24.36
CA ASP A 108 -29.22 -10.94 -25.79
C ASP A 108 -28.85 -9.46 -26.03
N ALA A 109 -28.18 -8.82 -25.06
CA ALA A 109 -27.81 -7.42 -25.08
C ALA A 109 -26.59 -7.17 -24.20
N ALA A 110 -25.69 -6.28 -24.64
CA ALA A 110 -24.56 -5.85 -23.85
C ALA A 110 -25.02 -5.17 -22.54
N GLN A 111 -24.37 -5.52 -21.43
CA GLN A 111 -24.69 -5.03 -20.10
C GLN A 111 -23.52 -4.24 -19.49
N ASN A 112 -23.84 -3.48 -18.45
CA ASN A 112 -22.87 -2.74 -17.66
C ASN A 112 -23.03 -3.11 -16.18
N THR A 113 -21.92 -3.14 -15.46
CA THR A 113 -21.90 -3.29 -14.00
C THR A 113 -20.77 -2.46 -13.40
N GLY A 114 -20.66 -2.43 -12.09
CA GLY A 114 -19.66 -1.64 -11.40
C GLY A 114 -19.66 -1.86 -9.91
N GLY A 115 -18.76 -1.15 -9.25
CA GLY A 115 -18.60 -1.17 -7.80
C GLY A 115 -17.71 -0.03 -7.33
N THR A 116 -17.38 -0.07 -6.05
CA THR A 116 -16.51 0.93 -5.45
C THR A 116 -15.51 0.24 -4.54
N LEU A 117 -14.23 0.56 -4.75
CA LEU A 117 -13.14 0.22 -3.85
C LEU A 117 -12.81 1.44 -2.99
N SER A 118 -12.28 1.18 -1.80
CA SER A 118 -11.73 2.20 -0.91
C SER A 118 -10.32 1.77 -0.51
N ALA A 119 -9.41 2.73 -0.38
CA ALA A 119 -8.05 2.47 0.04
C ALA A 119 -7.59 3.47 1.10
N THR A 120 -6.76 2.98 2.01
CA THR A 120 -6.09 3.79 3.04
C THR A 120 -4.62 3.44 3.12
N ASP A 121 -3.78 4.42 3.36
CA ASP A 121 -2.33 4.28 3.43
C ASP A 121 -1.78 5.23 4.50
N VAL A 122 -0.73 4.80 5.21
CA VAL A 122 -0.16 5.50 6.38
C VAL A 122 0.97 6.45 5.99
N ASP A 123 1.66 6.21 4.88
CA ASP A 123 2.82 6.97 4.44
C ASP A 123 2.62 7.67 3.08
N SER A 124 1.69 7.20 2.26
CA SER A 124 1.48 7.68 0.89
C SER A 124 0.02 8.01 0.56
N SER A 125 -0.23 8.44 -0.69
CA SER A 125 -1.58 8.64 -1.18
C SER A 125 -2.23 7.32 -1.57
N ALA A 126 -3.35 6.99 -0.93
CA ALA A 126 -4.13 5.80 -1.27
C ALA A 126 -5.03 5.96 -2.52
N ALA A 127 -4.80 6.97 -3.36
CA ALA A 127 -5.59 7.16 -4.57
C ALA A 127 -5.31 6.04 -5.59
N PHE A 128 -6.35 5.59 -6.31
CA PHE A 128 -6.18 4.61 -7.39
C PHE A 128 -5.56 5.24 -8.63
N VAL A 129 -4.70 4.48 -9.31
CA VAL A 129 -4.23 4.82 -10.65
C VAL A 129 -5.41 4.70 -11.61
N VAL A 130 -5.79 5.83 -12.20
CA VAL A 130 -6.93 5.90 -13.13
C VAL A 130 -6.67 5.00 -14.34
N GLN A 131 -7.67 4.18 -14.67
CA GLN A 131 -7.68 3.37 -15.89
C GLN A 131 -9.00 3.62 -16.63
N THR A 132 -8.96 3.70 -17.95
CA THR A 132 -10.13 4.03 -18.76
C THR A 132 -10.23 3.11 -19.96
N ASN A 133 -11.39 2.46 -20.12
CA ASN A 133 -11.72 1.54 -21.21
C ASN A 133 -10.63 0.49 -21.49
N VAL A 134 -10.03 -0.05 -20.43
CA VAL A 134 -9.01 -1.10 -20.56
C VAL A 134 -9.73 -2.41 -20.83
N ALA A 135 -9.35 -3.11 -21.91
CA ALA A 135 -9.89 -4.43 -22.22
C ALA A 135 -9.66 -5.39 -21.04
N GLY A 136 -10.69 -6.14 -20.68
CA GLY A 136 -10.55 -7.16 -19.65
C GLY A 136 -9.69 -8.33 -20.13
N SER A 137 -9.20 -9.13 -19.18
CA SER A 137 -8.31 -10.26 -19.41
C SER A 137 -8.78 -11.29 -20.45
N ASN A 138 -10.09 -11.47 -20.63
CA ASN A 138 -10.66 -12.37 -21.64
C ASN A 138 -11.36 -11.62 -22.79
N GLY A 139 -11.34 -10.29 -22.80
CA GLY A 139 -11.88 -9.48 -23.89
C GLY A 139 -13.39 -9.52 -24.04
N HIS A 140 -14.13 -9.83 -22.96
CA HIS A 140 -15.59 -9.78 -22.93
C HIS A 140 -16.13 -8.37 -22.69
N GLY A 141 -15.27 -7.47 -22.24
CA GLY A 141 -15.63 -6.08 -22.07
C GLY A 141 -14.44 -5.19 -21.77
N THR A 142 -14.76 -4.00 -21.27
CA THR A 142 -13.78 -3.02 -20.83
C THR A 142 -14.06 -2.56 -19.42
N PHE A 143 -12.98 -2.33 -18.67
CA PHE A 143 -13.01 -1.80 -17.33
C PHE A 143 -12.54 -0.34 -17.31
N SER A 144 -13.11 0.45 -16.39
CA SER A 144 -12.56 1.75 -15.99
C SER A 144 -12.58 1.85 -14.47
N ILE A 145 -11.62 2.57 -13.88
CA ILE A 145 -11.61 2.96 -12.46
C ILE A 145 -11.12 4.39 -12.34
N ASP A 146 -11.79 5.19 -11.51
CA ASP A 146 -11.34 6.55 -11.19
C ASP A 146 -10.43 6.59 -9.95
N ALA A 147 -9.86 7.77 -9.66
CA ALA A 147 -8.97 7.95 -8.51
C ALA A 147 -9.66 7.72 -7.15
N ALA A 148 -11.00 7.80 -7.11
CA ALA A 148 -11.81 7.56 -5.92
C ALA A 148 -12.18 6.08 -5.75
N GLY A 149 -11.80 5.22 -6.69
CA GLY A 149 -12.05 3.78 -6.65
C GLY A 149 -13.42 3.36 -7.20
N VAL A 150 -14.16 4.26 -7.84
CA VAL A 150 -15.39 3.89 -8.55
C VAL A 150 -14.98 3.21 -9.85
N TRP A 151 -15.37 1.95 -10.02
CA TRP A 151 -15.07 1.18 -11.20
C TRP A 151 -16.32 0.76 -11.96
N THR A 152 -16.18 0.64 -13.27
CA THR A 152 -17.23 0.17 -14.18
C THR A 152 -16.68 -0.92 -15.08
N TYR A 153 -17.57 -1.81 -15.50
CA TYR A 153 -17.36 -2.80 -16.54
C TYR A 153 -18.48 -2.67 -17.57
N THR A 154 -18.11 -2.66 -18.85
CA THR A 154 -19.05 -2.60 -19.98
C THR A 154 -18.73 -3.73 -20.93
N MET A 155 -19.69 -4.63 -21.16
CA MET A 155 -19.56 -5.68 -22.18
C MET A 155 -19.37 -5.07 -23.56
N ASN A 156 -18.58 -5.71 -24.43
CA ASN A 156 -18.38 -5.25 -25.80
C ASN A 156 -19.46 -5.77 -26.78
N ASP A 157 -20.11 -6.88 -26.45
CA ASP A 157 -21.25 -7.45 -27.16
C ASP A 157 -22.24 -8.09 -26.16
N ALA A 158 -23.36 -8.60 -26.65
CA ALA A 158 -24.30 -9.40 -25.86
C ALA A 158 -23.69 -10.73 -25.38
N HIS A 159 -22.76 -11.29 -26.16
CA HIS A 159 -22.17 -12.62 -25.96
C HIS A 159 -23.18 -13.78 -26.04
N ASP A 160 -24.10 -13.72 -27.00
CA ASP A 160 -25.03 -14.80 -27.40
C ASP A 160 -24.31 -16.15 -27.66
N GLU A 161 -23.00 -16.14 -27.91
CA GLU A 161 -22.20 -17.37 -28.00
C GLU A 161 -21.94 -18.08 -26.65
N PHE A 162 -22.27 -17.48 -25.51
CA PHE A 162 -22.03 -18.05 -24.19
C PHE A 162 -22.98 -19.20 -23.89
N VAL A 163 -22.42 -20.34 -23.50
CA VAL A 163 -23.21 -21.55 -23.28
C VAL A 163 -24.01 -21.46 -21.99
N GLY A 164 -25.33 -21.67 -22.11
CA GLY A 164 -26.26 -21.79 -20.99
C GLY A 164 -25.74 -22.60 -19.81
N GLY A 165 -25.69 -21.98 -18.62
CA GLY A 165 -25.22 -22.62 -17.39
C GLY A 165 -23.69 -22.62 -17.20
N THR A 166 -22.92 -22.10 -18.16
CA THR A 166 -21.47 -21.88 -18.03
C THR A 166 -21.21 -20.46 -17.54
N THR A 167 -20.26 -20.30 -16.62
CA THR A 167 -19.81 -18.97 -16.17
C THR A 167 -18.52 -18.59 -16.88
N TYR A 168 -18.56 -17.46 -17.56
CA TYR A 168 -17.42 -16.79 -18.18
C TYR A 168 -16.94 -15.68 -17.24
N THR A 169 -15.65 -15.37 -17.26
CA THR A 169 -15.10 -14.33 -16.39
C THR A 169 -14.32 -13.31 -17.18
N ASP A 170 -14.34 -12.07 -16.72
CA ASP A 170 -13.43 -11.03 -17.19
C ASP A 170 -12.84 -10.29 -15.99
N SER A 171 -11.62 -9.77 -16.11
CA SER A 171 -10.94 -9.15 -14.98
C SER A 171 -9.95 -8.06 -15.35
N ILE A 172 -9.67 -7.18 -14.38
CA ILE A 172 -8.62 -6.16 -14.43
C ILE A 172 -7.87 -6.07 -13.11
N THR A 173 -6.57 -5.79 -13.18
CA THR A 173 -5.76 -5.43 -12.00
C THR A 173 -5.66 -3.92 -11.90
N VAL A 174 -6.13 -3.37 -10.79
CA VAL A 174 -6.00 -1.96 -10.43
C VAL A 174 -4.94 -1.82 -9.35
N ALA A 175 -4.37 -0.61 -9.20
CA ALA A 175 -3.39 -0.33 -8.16
C ALA A 175 -3.59 1.06 -7.57
N THR A 176 -3.20 1.24 -6.31
CA THR A 176 -2.99 2.55 -5.69
C THR A 176 -1.66 3.16 -6.13
N ALA A 177 -1.44 4.44 -5.80
CA ALA A 177 -0.26 5.19 -6.23
C ALA A 177 1.08 4.59 -5.75
N ASP A 178 1.09 3.90 -4.61
CA ASP A 178 2.23 3.16 -4.05
C ASP A 178 2.48 1.80 -4.76
N GLY A 179 1.58 1.37 -5.65
CA GLY A 179 1.66 0.11 -6.36
C GLY A 179 0.91 -1.06 -5.70
N THR A 180 0.27 -0.84 -4.55
CA THR A 180 -0.57 -1.88 -3.94
C THR A 180 -1.73 -2.24 -4.87
N SER A 181 -1.87 -3.53 -5.18
CA SER A 181 -2.74 -4.01 -6.27
C SER A 181 -3.97 -4.76 -5.78
N GLN A 182 -5.08 -4.65 -6.53
CA GLN A 182 -6.33 -5.38 -6.32
C GLN A 182 -6.88 -5.92 -7.65
N LEU A 183 -7.34 -7.17 -7.66
CA LEU A 183 -8.02 -7.76 -8.81
C LEU A 183 -9.52 -7.48 -8.74
N ILE A 184 -10.10 -6.98 -9.82
CA ILE A 184 -11.54 -6.85 -10.02
C ILE A 184 -11.99 -7.93 -11.00
N THR A 185 -13.03 -8.68 -10.65
CA THR A 185 -13.54 -9.79 -11.47
C THR A 185 -15.04 -9.66 -11.71
N VAL A 186 -15.44 -9.76 -12.98
CA VAL A 186 -16.85 -9.87 -13.39
C VAL A 186 -17.10 -11.30 -13.85
N SER A 187 -18.15 -11.92 -13.32
CA SER A 187 -18.62 -13.25 -13.72
C SER A 187 -19.92 -13.11 -14.51
N ILE A 188 -20.01 -13.77 -15.66
CA ILE A 188 -21.15 -13.71 -16.57
C ILE A 188 -21.68 -15.12 -16.73
N LEU A 189 -22.90 -15.37 -16.26
CA LEU A 189 -23.60 -16.63 -16.48
C LEU A 189 -24.23 -16.61 -17.88
N GLY A 190 -23.76 -17.48 -18.76
CA GLY A 190 -24.35 -17.67 -20.09
C GLY A 190 -25.77 -18.21 -20.00
N THR A 191 -26.64 -17.80 -20.93
CA THR A 191 -27.98 -18.35 -21.09
C THR A 191 -28.09 -19.15 -22.39
N ASN A 192 -29.28 -19.67 -22.68
CA ASN A 192 -29.48 -20.47 -23.90
C ASN A 192 -30.43 -19.72 -24.81
N ASP A 193 -29.93 -19.36 -25.99
CA ASP A 193 -30.73 -18.57 -26.93
C ASP A 193 -31.70 -19.45 -27.72
N ALA A 194 -32.76 -18.80 -28.20
CA ALA A 194 -33.71 -19.45 -29.07
C ALA A 194 -33.05 -19.76 -30.42
N ALA A 195 -33.15 -21.01 -30.88
CA ALA A 195 -32.64 -21.40 -32.19
C ALA A 195 -33.32 -20.59 -33.31
N VAL A 196 -32.54 -19.85 -34.08
CA VAL A 196 -33.03 -19.14 -35.26
C VAL A 196 -32.87 -20.03 -36.49
N ILE A 197 -33.96 -20.67 -36.94
CA ILE A 197 -33.96 -21.41 -38.21
C ILE A 197 -34.29 -20.43 -39.35
N THR A 198 -33.30 -20.12 -40.19
CA THR A 198 -33.53 -19.41 -41.45
C THR A 198 -33.37 -20.37 -42.63
N GLY A 199 -34.37 -20.39 -43.52
CA GLY A 199 -34.38 -21.24 -44.71
C GLY A 199 -35.81 -21.51 -45.21
N THR A 200 -36.02 -21.44 -46.53
CA THR A 200 -37.26 -21.89 -47.15
C THR A 200 -37.17 -23.41 -47.31
N SER A 201 -38.03 -24.16 -46.62
CA SER A 201 -38.15 -25.60 -46.83
C SER A 201 -38.92 -25.86 -48.13
N THR A 202 -38.24 -25.76 -49.27
CA THR A 202 -38.82 -26.14 -50.57
C THR A 202 -38.48 -27.59 -50.88
N ALA A 203 -39.47 -28.47 -50.73
CA ALA A 203 -39.41 -29.82 -51.27
C ALA A 203 -40.06 -29.83 -52.66
N ASN A 204 -39.28 -30.15 -53.70
CA ASN A 204 -39.82 -30.50 -55.00
C ASN A 204 -40.14 -32.00 -54.99
N LEU A 205 -41.42 -32.34 -55.08
CA LEU A 205 -41.88 -33.71 -55.34
C LEU A 205 -41.98 -33.89 -56.85
N THR A 206 -41.30 -34.91 -57.39
CA THR A 206 -41.53 -35.40 -58.74
C THR A 206 -42.29 -36.71 -58.60
N GLU A 207 -43.42 -36.82 -59.30
CA GLU A 207 -44.30 -38.00 -59.35
C GLU A 207 -43.60 -39.23 -59.93
#